data_AF-A0ABC8CEN5-F1
#
_entry.id   AF-A0ABC8CEN5-F1
#
_cell.length_a   1.000
_cell.length_b   1.000
_cell.length_c   1.000
_cell.angle_alpha   90.00
_cell.angle_beta   90.00
_cell.angle_gamma   90.00
#
_symmetry.space_group_name_H-M   'P 1'
#
loop_
_entity.id
_entity.type
_entity.pdbx_description
1 polymer ?
#
loop_
_entity_poly.entity_id
_entity_poly.type
_entity_poly.pdbx_seq_one_letter_code
_entity_poly.pdbx_strand_id
1 'polypeptide(L)'
;MLTDLPNVLTISRIVAIPIVVTLAAWGSPRTDALACLLFILAGITDYFDGKLARSRHQMSDFGRMFDSIADKLLVGACLMVLAGFARLPYQGLWPAIIILCREILVSGMREYLAERRARLPVTRLAKWKTGFQMTAIGFLLAGDGTGALLGMPWLPVALIGAVLLWISAVLTLITGWDYLTTGLRHVEM
;
A
#
# COMPACT_ATOMS: atom_id res chain seq x y z
N MET A 1 24.72 8.89 -4.40
CA MET A 1 23.81 8.56 -5.53
C MET A 1 23.00 7.29 -5.26
N LEU A 2 23.61 6.11 -5.02
CA LEU A 2 22.86 4.91 -4.58
C LEU A 2 22.98 4.60 -3.07
N THR A 3 23.97 5.19 -2.40
CA THR A 3 24.27 4.98 -0.97
C THR A 3 23.58 5.96 -0.03
N ASP A 4 22.81 6.91 -0.58
CA ASP A 4 22.05 7.86 0.24
C ASP A 4 20.97 7.08 1.00
N LEU A 5 20.89 7.31 2.32
CA LEU A 5 20.00 6.54 3.23
C LEU A 5 18.56 6.40 2.69
N PRO A 6 17.92 7.44 2.11
CA PRO A 6 16.58 7.31 1.54
C PRO A 6 16.52 6.31 0.39
N ASN A 7 17.50 6.31 -0.52
CA ASN A 7 17.52 5.42 -1.68
C ASN A 7 17.71 3.96 -1.26
N VAL A 8 18.55 3.70 -0.24
CA VAL A 8 18.74 2.36 0.32
C VAL A 8 17.44 1.84 0.96
N LEU A 9 16.67 2.70 1.64
CA LEU A 9 15.39 2.34 2.24
C LEU A 9 14.33 2.02 1.17
N THR A 10 14.28 2.78 0.08
CA THR A 10 13.38 2.47 -1.05
C THR A 10 13.75 1.15 -1.72
N ILE A 11 15.04 0.90 -1.98
CA ILE A 11 15.50 -0.35 -2.60
C ILE A 11 15.22 -1.54 -1.68
N SER A 12 15.43 -1.40 -0.36
CA SER A 12 15.14 -2.46 0.60
C SER A 12 13.65 -2.81 0.62
N ARG A 13 12.74 -1.84 0.44
CA ARG A 13 11.30 -2.08 0.28
C ARG A 13 11.01 -2.93 -0.94
N ILE A 14 11.62 -2.62 -2.09
CA ILE A 14 11.43 -3.40 -3.32
C ILE A 14 11.93 -4.83 -3.15
N VAL A 15 13.08 -5.02 -2.50
CA VAL A 15 13.64 -6.34 -2.18
C VAL A 15 12.79 -7.10 -1.15
N ALA A 16 12.10 -6.40 -0.25
CA ALA A 16 11.20 -7.01 0.72
C ALA A 16 9.96 -7.64 0.07
N ILE A 17 9.51 -7.14 -1.09
CA ILE A 17 8.32 -7.64 -1.79
C ILE A 17 8.39 -9.16 -2.06
N PRO A 18 9.40 -9.71 -2.77
CA PRO A 18 9.48 -11.15 -3.01
C PRO A 18 9.59 -11.96 -1.73
N ILE A 19 10.20 -11.41 -0.67
CA ILE A 19 10.31 -12.07 0.63
C ILE A 19 8.94 -12.15 1.31
N VAL A 20 8.17 -11.06 1.33
CA VAL A 20 6.79 -11.05 1.85
C VAL A 20 5.90 -12.03 1.07
N VAL A 21 6.01 -12.03 -0.26
CA VAL A 21 5.25 -12.92 -1.15
C VAL A 21 5.56 -14.39 -0.85
N THR A 22 6.84 -14.75 -0.73
CA THR A 22 7.27 -16.13 -0.47
C THR A 22 6.88 -16.61 0.91
N LEU A 23 6.98 -15.77 1.93
CA LEU A 23 6.53 -16.09 3.29
C LEU A 23 5.02 -16.31 3.34
N ALA A 24 4.24 -15.43 2.71
CA ALA A 24 2.79 -15.58 2.62
C ALA A 24 2.38 -16.81 1.78
N ALA A 25 3.16 -17.17 0.76
CA ALA A 25 2.90 -18.37 -0.03
C ALA A 25 3.06 -19.68 0.75
N TRP A 26 3.89 -19.68 1.80
CA TRP A 26 4.15 -20.87 2.61
C TRP A 26 2.93 -21.32 3.43
N GLY A 27 2.03 -20.40 3.78
CA GLY A 27 0.74 -20.75 4.39
C GLY A 27 0.80 -21.26 5.83
N SER A 28 1.88 -20.97 6.58
CA SER A 28 1.96 -21.33 8.00
C SER A 28 1.71 -20.11 8.90
N PRO A 29 1.13 -20.28 10.10
CA PRO A 29 0.92 -19.17 11.03
C PRO A 29 2.19 -18.36 11.34
N ARG A 30 3.35 -19.02 11.42
CA ARG A 30 4.63 -18.35 11.69
C ARG A 30 5.11 -17.53 10.50
N THR A 31 5.01 -18.09 9.29
CA THR A 31 5.43 -17.39 8.06
C THR A 31 4.49 -16.23 7.75
N ASP A 32 3.21 -16.36 8.07
CA ASP A 32 2.19 -15.31 7.94
C ASP A 32 2.45 -14.15 8.90
N ALA A 33 2.76 -14.46 10.16
CA ALA A 33 3.19 -13.45 11.13
C ALA A 33 4.48 -12.73 10.68
N LEU A 34 5.45 -13.45 10.11
CA LEU A 34 6.68 -12.86 9.56
C LEU A 34 6.41 -12.01 8.32
N ALA A 35 5.54 -12.44 7.41
CA ALA A 35 5.13 -11.66 6.24
C ALA A 35 4.46 -10.35 6.65
N CYS A 36 3.54 -10.42 7.62
CA CYS A 36 2.90 -9.26 8.22
C CYS A 36 3.93 -8.31 8.87
N LEU A 37 4.86 -8.85 9.66
CA LEU A 37 5.90 -8.06 10.31
C LEU A 37 6.78 -7.34 9.30
N LEU A 38 7.25 -8.04 8.26
CA LEU A 38 8.06 -7.43 7.20
C LEU A 38 7.28 -6.37 6.43
N PHE A 39 6.01 -6.60 6.13
CA PHE A 39 5.13 -5.62 5.50
C PHE A 39 4.98 -4.35 6.36
N ILE A 40 4.76 -4.50 7.67
CA ILE A 40 4.67 -3.37 8.60
C ILE A 40 6.00 -2.61 8.65
N LEU A 41 7.13 -3.32 8.77
CA LEU A 41 8.45 -2.69 8.78
C LEU A 41 8.72 -1.92 7.47
N ALA A 42 8.33 -2.48 6.32
CA ALA A 42 8.47 -1.85 5.01
C ALA A 42 7.62 -0.56 4.86
N GLY A 43 6.43 -0.51 5.47
CA GLY A 43 5.61 0.70 5.53
C GLY A 43 6.12 1.73 6.55
N ILE A 44 6.72 1.28 7.65
CA ILE A 44 7.35 2.17 8.62
C ILE A 44 8.59 2.84 8.02
N THR A 45 9.42 2.09 7.28
CA THR A 45 10.62 2.66 6.64
C THR A 45 10.28 3.73 5.60
N ASP A 46 9.17 3.60 4.88
CA ASP A 46 8.59 4.64 3.99
C ASP A 46 8.26 5.93 4.73
N TYR A 47 7.59 5.83 5.87
CA TYR A 47 7.28 7.02 6.62
C TYR A 47 8.54 7.77 7.10
N PHE A 48 9.56 7.01 7.50
CA PHE A 48 10.83 7.58 7.96
C PHE A 48 11.69 8.13 6.82
N ASP A 49 11.77 7.46 5.66
CA ASP A 49 12.55 7.95 4.52
C ASP A 49 11.99 9.29 4.00
N GLY A 50 10.67 9.43 3.91
CA GLY A 50 10.01 10.64 3.45
C GLY A 50 10.17 11.77 4.46
N LYS A 51 10.22 11.46 5.76
CA LYS A 51 10.52 12.46 6.81
C LYS A 51 11.98 12.92 6.73
N LEU A 52 12.92 11.99 6.54
CA LEU A 52 14.35 12.29 6.50
C LEU A 52 14.77 13.01 5.22
N ALA A 53 14.22 12.63 4.07
CA ALA A 53 14.47 13.28 2.79
C ALA A 53 13.97 14.74 2.81
N ARG A 54 12.81 14.99 3.42
CA ARG A 54 12.26 16.35 3.61
C ARG A 54 13.09 17.20 4.56
N SER A 55 13.63 16.62 5.64
CA SER A 55 14.41 17.37 6.63
C SER A 55 15.83 17.70 6.16
N ARG A 56 16.40 16.88 5.26
CA ARG A 56 17.77 17.07 4.75
C ARG A 56 17.86 17.78 3.41
N HIS A 57 16.74 18.13 2.77
CA HIS A 57 16.70 18.63 1.38
C HIS A 57 17.47 17.77 0.37
N GLN A 58 17.72 16.51 0.71
CA GLN A 58 18.47 15.54 -0.09
C GLN A 58 17.48 14.56 -0.70
N MET A 59 16.84 14.99 -1.78
CA MET A 59 15.93 14.13 -2.54
C MET A 59 16.44 14.06 -3.98
N SER A 60 17.07 12.94 -4.33
CA SER A 60 17.44 12.67 -5.72
C SER A 60 16.19 12.38 -6.56
N ASP A 61 16.19 12.78 -7.83
CA ASP A 61 15.06 12.51 -8.74
C ASP A 61 14.84 11.00 -8.91
N PHE A 62 15.94 10.24 -8.94
CA PHE A 62 15.92 8.78 -8.97
C PHE A 62 15.18 8.19 -7.75
N GLY A 63 15.57 8.61 -6.54
CA GLY A 63 14.94 8.14 -5.30
C GLY A 63 13.44 8.46 -5.25
N ARG A 64 13.05 9.67 -5.68
CA ARG A 64 11.63 10.07 -5.73
C ARG A 64 10.81 9.20 -6.67
N MET A 65 11.36 8.87 -7.84
CA MET A 65 10.71 7.98 -8.81
C MET A 65 10.47 6.59 -8.19
N PHE A 66 11.52 5.97 -7.67
CA PHE A 66 11.45 4.62 -7.10
C PHE A 66 10.56 4.54 -5.86
N ASP A 67 10.52 5.58 -5.04
CA ASP A 67 9.69 5.61 -3.83
C ASP A 67 8.20 5.52 -4.17
N SER A 68 7.78 6.31 -5.18
CA SER A 68 6.40 6.29 -5.66
C SER A 68 6.00 4.98 -6.35
N ILE A 69 6.97 4.18 -6.81
CA ILE A 69 6.76 2.89 -7.47
C ILE A 69 6.74 1.78 -6.43
N ALA A 70 7.68 1.79 -5.48
CA ALA A 70 7.85 0.76 -4.45
C ALA A 70 6.60 0.59 -3.59
N ASP A 71 5.94 1.68 -3.20
CA ASP A 71 4.69 1.66 -2.42
C ASP A 71 3.57 0.89 -3.14
N LYS A 72 3.33 1.22 -4.42
CA LYS A 72 2.28 0.58 -5.24
C LYS A 72 2.62 -0.87 -5.56
N LEU A 73 3.89 -1.18 -5.81
CA LEU A 73 4.33 -2.55 -6.04
C LEU A 73 4.12 -3.41 -4.79
N LEU A 74 4.44 -2.89 -3.60
CA LEU A 74 4.26 -3.62 -2.35
C LEU A 74 2.79 -3.90 -2.07
N VAL A 75 1.93 -2.87 -2.15
CA VAL A 75 0.47 -3.03 -1.99
C VAL A 75 -0.07 -4.01 -3.00
N GLY A 76 0.26 -3.81 -4.28
CA GLY A 76 -0.28 -4.61 -5.37
C GLY A 76 0.14 -6.06 -5.26
N ALA A 77 1.42 -6.33 -4.97
CA ALA A 77 1.91 -7.68 -4.74
C ALA A 77 1.20 -8.36 -3.57
N CYS A 78 1.00 -7.64 -2.45
CA CYS A 78 0.28 -8.20 -1.31
C CYS A 78 -1.19 -8.51 -1.64
N LEU A 79 -1.91 -7.61 -2.32
CA LEU A 79 -3.28 -7.88 -2.76
C LEU A 79 -3.37 -9.07 -3.71
N MET A 80 -2.40 -9.23 -4.63
CA MET A 80 -2.33 -10.36 -5.55
C MET A 80 -2.07 -11.69 -4.81
N VAL A 81 -1.18 -11.70 -3.82
CA VAL A 81 -0.92 -12.86 -2.96
C VAL A 81 -2.17 -13.23 -2.17
N LEU A 82 -2.82 -12.24 -1.54
CA LEU A 82 -4.04 -12.47 -0.76
C LEU A 82 -5.17 -13.04 -1.62
N ALA A 83 -5.32 -12.56 -2.86
CA ALA A 83 -6.26 -13.09 -3.83
C ALA A 83 -5.87 -14.50 -4.32
N GLY A 84 -4.60 -14.69 -4.70
CA GLY A 84 -4.10 -15.94 -5.30
C GLY A 84 -4.09 -17.13 -4.34
N PHE A 85 -3.86 -16.89 -3.04
CA PHE A 85 -3.89 -17.94 -2.01
C PHE A 85 -5.24 -18.06 -1.30
N ALA A 86 -6.32 -17.53 -1.90
CA ALA A 86 -7.68 -17.59 -1.35
C ALA A 86 -7.82 -17.07 0.09
N ARG A 87 -6.99 -16.09 0.47
CA ARG A 87 -7.06 -15.41 1.79
C ARG A 87 -8.06 -14.27 1.81
N LEU A 88 -8.64 -13.94 0.67
CA LEU A 88 -9.79 -13.07 0.53
C LEU A 88 -11.03 -13.95 0.26
N PRO A 89 -12.17 -13.66 0.90
CA PRO A 89 -13.44 -14.20 0.43
C PRO A 89 -13.68 -13.73 -1.01
N TYR A 90 -14.48 -14.45 -1.81
CA TYR A 90 -14.79 -14.05 -3.19
C TYR A 90 -15.26 -12.60 -3.30
N GLN A 91 -16.05 -12.14 -2.33
CA GLN A 91 -16.51 -10.75 -2.26
C GLN A 91 -15.37 -9.74 -2.00
N GLY A 92 -14.29 -10.17 -1.34
CA GLY A 92 -13.08 -9.40 -1.07
C GLY A 92 -12.21 -9.15 -2.30
N LEU A 93 -12.48 -9.81 -3.44
CA LEU A 93 -11.82 -9.50 -4.71
C LEU A 93 -12.24 -8.13 -5.27
N TRP A 94 -13.50 -7.74 -5.10
CA TRP A 94 -14.00 -6.43 -5.53
C TRP A 94 -13.24 -5.25 -4.93
N PRO A 95 -13.10 -5.14 -3.59
CA PRO A 95 -12.35 -4.02 -3.01
C PRO A 95 -10.86 -4.05 -3.40
N ALA A 96 -10.25 -5.23 -3.55
CA ALA A 96 -8.86 -5.33 -4.01
C ALA A 96 -8.67 -4.78 -5.44
N ILE A 97 -9.57 -5.14 -6.36
CA ILE A 97 -9.56 -4.63 -7.75
C ILE A 97 -9.79 -3.12 -7.77
N ILE A 98 -10.78 -2.61 -7.02
CA ILE A 98 -11.06 -1.17 -6.92
C ILE A 98 -9.83 -0.39 -6.45
N ILE A 99 -9.14 -0.91 -5.42
CA ILE A 99 -7.93 -0.30 -4.88
C ILE A 99 -6.82 -0.26 -5.94
N LEU A 100 -6.53 -1.40 -6.57
CA LEU A 100 -5.50 -1.52 -7.62
C LEU A 100 -5.77 -0.60 -8.80
N CYS A 101 -6.97 -0.65 -9.38
CA CYS A 101 -7.33 0.19 -10.53
C CYS A 101 -7.17 1.67 -10.21
N ARG A 102 -7.65 2.11 -9.04
CA ARG A 102 -7.54 3.51 -8.63
C ARG A 102 -6.09 3.91 -8.37
N GLU A 103 -5.27 3.07 -7.76
CA GLU A 103 -3.86 3.37 -7.52
C GLU A 103 -3.10 3.65 -8.80
N ILE A 104 -3.33 2.84 -9.84
CA ILE A 104 -2.73 3.06 -11.16
C ILE A 104 -3.30 4.35 -11.78
N LEU A 105 -4.62 4.52 -11.80
CA LEU A 105 -5.29 5.65 -12.43
C LEU A 105 -4.87 7.00 -11.83
N VAL A 106 -4.98 7.16 -10.50
CA VAL A 106 -4.65 8.43 -9.82
C VAL A 106 -3.16 8.71 -9.89
N SER A 107 -2.31 7.69 -9.95
CA SER A 107 -0.87 7.87 -10.15
C SER A 107 -0.56 8.40 -11.54
N GLY A 108 -1.13 7.79 -12.58
CA GLY A 108 -0.97 8.26 -13.96
C GLY A 108 -1.47 9.69 -14.14
N MET A 109 -2.62 10.02 -13.54
CA MET A 109 -3.14 11.39 -13.56
C MET A 109 -2.21 12.40 -12.88
N ARG A 110 -1.65 12.06 -11.72
CA ARG A 110 -0.73 12.94 -10.99
C ARG A 110 0.55 13.17 -11.77
N GLU A 111 1.09 12.13 -12.41
CA GLU A 111 2.27 12.24 -13.26
C GLU A 111 2.00 13.17 -14.45
N TYR A 112 0.91 12.91 -15.19
CA TYR A 112 0.51 13.71 -16.35
C TYR A 112 0.29 15.20 -16.01
N LEU A 113 -0.36 15.50 -14.88
CA LEU A 113 -0.62 16.88 -14.47
C LEU A 113 0.63 17.57 -13.92
N ALA A 114 1.56 16.83 -13.30
CA ALA A 114 2.82 17.38 -12.81
C ALA A 114 3.67 17.95 -13.95
N GLU A 115 3.67 17.29 -15.13
CA GLU A 115 4.32 17.80 -16.34
C GLU A 115 3.77 19.16 -16.79
N ARG A 116 2.46 19.38 -16.57
CA ARG A 116 1.76 20.64 -16.90
C ARG A 116 1.76 21.68 -15.79
N ARG A 117 2.59 21.49 -14.75
CA ARG A 117 2.65 22.35 -13.54
C ARG A 117 1.32 22.46 -12.76
N ALA A 118 0.35 21.59 -13.04
CA ALA A 118 -0.88 21.48 -12.28
C ALA A 118 -0.66 20.49 -11.12
N ARG A 119 -1.05 20.87 -9.90
CA ARG A 119 -0.90 20.01 -8.72
C ARG A 119 -2.26 19.55 -8.22
N LEU A 120 -2.42 18.24 -8.11
CA LEU A 120 -3.57 17.64 -7.43
C LEU A 120 -3.30 17.55 -5.92
N PRO A 121 -3.95 18.36 -5.07
CA PRO A 121 -3.68 18.34 -3.64
C PRO A 121 -4.08 17.01 -2.99
N VAL A 122 -3.37 16.63 -1.93
CA VAL A 122 -3.68 15.43 -1.13
C VAL A 122 -4.76 15.76 -0.11
N THR A 123 -5.93 15.14 -0.25
CA THR A 123 -7.04 15.33 0.70
C THR A 123 -6.80 14.55 1.99
N ARG A 124 -7.43 14.97 3.10
CA ARG A 124 -7.36 14.20 4.36
C ARG A 124 -7.94 12.80 4.19
N LEU A 125 -9.03 12.66 3.44
CA LEU A 125 -9.65 11.36 3.12
C LEU A 125 -8.66 10.42 2.41
N ALA A 126 -7.83 10.94 1.51
CA ALA A 126 -6.79 10.13 0.86
C ALA A 126 -5.74 9.59 1.83
N LYS A 127 -5.44 10.32 2.93
CA LYS A 127 -4.53 9.82 3.97
C LYS A 127 -5.17 8.72 4.81
N TRP A 128 -6.44 8.91 5.20
CA TRP A 128 -7.20 7.90 5.94
C TRP A 128 -7.35 6.61 5.13
N LYS A 129 -7.66 6.71 3.83
CA LYS A 129 -7.68 5.58 2.88
C LYS A 129 -6.42 4.74 3.00
N THR A 130 -5.25 5.34 2.85
CA THR A 130 -3.97 4.62 2.91
C THR A 130 -3.76 3.96 4.27
N GLY A 131 -4.10 4.64 5.37
CA GLY A 131 -4.05 4.04 6.71
C GLY A 131 -4.90 2.77 6.82
N PHE A 132 -6.19 2.85 6.45
CA PHE A 132 -7.09 1.69 6.44
C PHE A 132 -6.60 0.58 5.52
N GLN A 133 -6.05 0.93 4.36
CA GLN A 133 -5.51 -0.03 3.40
C GLN A 133 -4.31 -0.81 3.94
N MET A 134 -3.33 -0.10 4.50
CA MET A 134 -2.13 -0.73 5.06
C MET A 134 -2.49 -1.61 6.25
N THR A 135 -3.37 -1.13 7.14
CA THR A 135 -3.88 -1.95 8.24
C THR A 135 -4.62 -3.18 7.72
N ALA A 136 -5.53 -3.03 6.75
CA ALA A 136 -6.26 -4.15 6.17
C ALA A 136 -5.34 -5.24 5.64
N ILE A 137 -4.35 -4.87 4.82
CA ILE A 137 -3.38 -5.81 4.23
C ILE A 137 -2.56 -6.49 5.33
N GLY A 138 -2.10 -5.75 6.34
CA GLY A 138 -1.37 -6.33 7.47
C GLY A 138 -2.17 -7.41 8.21
N PHE A 139 -3.44 -7.13 8.54
CA PHE A 139 -4.32 -8.12 9.17
C PHE A 139 -4.56 -9.34 8.28
N LEU A 140 -4.82 -9.13 6.98
CA LEU A 140 -5.04 -10.22 6.03
C LEU A 140 -3.78 -11.08 5.81
N LEU A 141 -2.59 -10.49 5.84
CA LEU A 141 -1.32 -11.21 5.77
C LEU A 141 -1.09 -12.05 7.03
N ALA A 142 -1.40 -11.51 8.21
CA ALA A 142 -1.27 -12.23 9.46
C ALA A 142 -2.23 -13.44 9.54
N GLY A 143 -3.49 -13.27 9.10
CA GLY A 143 -4.49 -14.32 9.13
C GLY A 143 -4.86 -14.80 10.54
N ASP A 144 -5.87 -15.65 10.63
CA ASP A 144 -6.42 -16.11 11.93
C ASP A 144 -5.43 -17.01 12.69
N GLY A 145 -4.55 -17.73 11.98
CA GLY A 145 -3.49 -18.54 12.58
C GLY A 145 -2.52 -17.71 13.44
N THR A 146 -2.28 -16.45 13.09
CA THR A 146 -1.46 -15.55 13.90
C THR A 146 -2.15 -15.15 15.20
N GLY A 147 -3.48 -15.01 15.20
CA GLY A 147 -4.25 -14.78 16.43
C GLY A 147 -4.06 -15.90 17.45
N ALA A 148 -4.08 -17.16 16.99
CA ALA A 148 -3.79 -18.32 17.83
C ALA A 148 -2.36 -18.33 18.38
N LEU A 149 -1.36 -17.95 17.57
CA LEU A 149 0.04 -17.82 18.02
C LEU A 149 0.22 -16.76 19.11
N LEU A 150 -0.56 -15.69 19.08
CA LEU A 150 -0.53 -14.61 20.08
C LEU A 150 -1.34 -14.95 21.34
N GLY A 151 -1.88 -16.16 21.46
CA GLY A 151 -2.73 -16.57 22.58
C GLY A 151 -4.16 -16.00 22.52
N MET A 152 -4.57 -15.44 21.38
CA MET A 152 -5.90 -14.86 21.14
C MET A 152 -6.62 -15.58 19.99
N PRO A 153 -6.92 -16.89 20.08
CA PRO A 153 -7.53 -17.67 19.00
C PRO A 153 -8.96 -17.21 18.66
N TRP A 154 -9.60 -16.46 19.55
CA TRP A 154 -10.95 -15.92 19.37
C TRP A 154 -10.99 -14.62 18.55
N LEU A 155 -9.84 -14.01 18.25
CA LEU A 155 -9.77 -12.77 17.49
C LEU A 155 -9.90 -13.07 15.99
N PRO A 156 -10.94 -12.57 15.29
CA PRO A 156 -11.14 -12.84 13.87
C PRO A 156 -10.29 -11.89 13.01
N VAL A 157 -8.98 -12.14 12.98
CA VAL A 157 -7.97 -11.30 12.32
C VAL A 157 -8.30 -11.10 10.84
N ALA A 158 -8.69 -12.16 10.13
CA ALA A 158 -9.03 -12.10 8.71
C ALA A 158 -10.30 -11.26 8.45
N LEU A 159 -11.30 -11.37 9.33
CA LEU A 159 -12.54 -10.58 9.21
C LEU A 159 -12.27 -9.09 9.41
N ILE A 160 -11.47 -8.74 10.42
CA ILE A 160 -11.06 -7.35 10.67
C ILE A 160 -10.37 -6.79 9.42
N GLY A 161 -9.41 -7.54 8.87
CA GLY A 161 -8.72 -7.16 7.64
C GLY A 161 -9.67 -6.96 6.45
N ALA A 162 -10.64 -7.87 6.27
CA ALA A 162 -11.63 -7.78 5.19
C ALA A 162 -12.54 -6.55 5.32
N VAL A 163 -13.03 -6.24 6.53
CA VAL A 163 -13.85 -5.07 6.80
C VAL A 163 -13.07 -3.77 6.52
N LEU A 164 -11.82 -3.70 7.00
CA LEU A 164 -10.94 -2.56 6.74
C LEU A 164 -10.65 -2.39 5.24
N LEU A 165 -10.51 -3.48 4.49
CA LEU A 165 -10.31 -3.44 3.04
C LEU A 165 -11.52 -2.83 2.32
N TRP A 166 -12.74 -3.20 2.73
CA TRP A 166 -13.97 -2.59 2.22
C TRP A 166 -14.09 -1.11 2.55
N ILE A 167 -13.79 -0.72 3.79
CA ILE A 167 -13.74 0.69 4.19
C ILE A 167 -12.75 1.46 3.31
N SER A 168 -11.56 0.89 3.10
CA SER A 168 -10.54 1.47 2.22
C SER A 168 -11.03 1.58 0.77
N ALA A 169 -11.74 0.59 0.24
CA ALA A 169 -12.29 0.63 -1.11
C ALA A 169 -13.35 1.73 -1.27
N VAL A 170 -14.25 1.91 -0.29
CA VAL A 170 -15.24 3.01 -0.31
C VAL A 170 -14.53 4.37 -0.30
N LEU A 171 -13.56 4.57 0.58
CA LEU A 171 -12.75 5.80 0.60
C LEU A 171 -11.95 5.98 -0.70
N THR A 172 -11.54 4.88 -1.32
CA THR A 172 -10.85 4.88 -2.61
C THR A 172 -11.74 5.37 -3.73
N LEU A 173 -13.01 4.96 -3.76
CA LEU A 173 -13.98 5.45 -4.74
C LEU A 173 -14.27 6.95 -4.56
N ILE A 174 -14.55 7.38 -3.32
CA ILE A 174 -14.82 8.78 -3.00
C ILE A 174 -13.65 9.66 -3.43
N THR A 175 -12.44 9.32 -2.98
CA THR A 175 -11.26 10.10 -3.34
C THR A 175 -10.92 9.99 -4.82
N GLY A 176 -11.16 8.83 -5.45
CA GLY A 176 -10.94 8.61 -6.88
C GLY A 176 -11.80 9.54 -7.72
N TRP A 177 -13.07 9.71 -7.36
CA TRP A 177 -13.99 10.64 -8.00
C TRP A 177 -13.53 12.10 -7.86
N ASP A 178 -13.12 12.51 -6.67
CA ASP A 178 -12.58 13.85 -6.42
C ASP A 178 -11.34 14.12 -7.28
N TYR A 179 -10.44 13.14 -7.40
CA TYR A 179 -9.24 13.25 -8.24
C TYR A 179 -9.57 13.32 -9.73
N LEU A 180 -10.51 12.50 -10.20
CA LEU A 180 -10.93 12.47 -11.61
C LEU A 180 -11.55 13.80 -12.04
N THR A 181 -12.54 14.27 -11.28
CA THR A 181 -13.24 15.53 -11.57
C THR A 181 -12.31 16.74 -11.50
N THR A 182 -11.42 16.79 -10.49
CA THR A 182 -10.43 17.86 -10.38
C THR A 182 -9.42 17.79 -11.52
N GLY A 183 -8.97 16.60 -11.89
CA GLY A 183 -7.99 16.42 -12.96
C GLY A 183 -8.54 16.78 -14.33
N LEU A 184 -9.75 16.34 -14.67
CA LEU A 184 -10.41 16.65 -15.94
C LEU A 184 -10.55 18.17 -16.16
N ARG A 185 -10.91 18.92 -15.11
CA ARG A 185 -10.95 20.40 -15.18
C ARG A 185 -9.61 21.05 -15.54
N HIS A 186 -8.49 20.43 -15.22
CA HIS A 186 -7.16 20.94 -15.57
C HIS A 186 -6.70 20.47 -16.97
N VAL A 187 -7.33 19.45 -17.55
CA VAL A 187 -7.04 19.00 -18.92
C VAL A 187 -7.80 19.82 -19.95
N GLU A 188 -9.00 20.31 -19.58
CA GLU A 188 -9.83 21.17 -20.42
C GLU A 188 -9.36 22.64 -20.48
N MET A 189 -8.38 23.04 -19.65
CA MET A 189 -7.73 24.36 -19.67
C MET A 189 -6.38 24.31 -20.36
#